data_AF-A0A821KI59-F1
#
_entry.id   AF-A0A821KI59-F1
#
_cell.length_a   1.000
_cell.length_b   1.000
_cell.length_c   1.000
_cell.angle_alpha   90.00
_cell.angle_beta   90.00
_cell.angle_gamma   90.00
#
_symmetry.space_group_name_H-M   'P 1'
#
loop_
_entity.id
_entity.type
_entity.pdbx_description
1 polymer ?
#
loop_
_entity_poly.entity_id
_entity_poly.type
_entity_poly.pdbx_seq_one_letter_code
_entity_poly.pdbx_strand_id
1 'polypeptide(L)'
;MNFLPNASTSSILDQYLIDQWHNTKNYSDYFNFCAPTECTYTVEQYNSFIYILTLLIGSYGGLIVGLRTIAPLIVQCSQIIYRWLLQKTQTDVHSAQKQQGIIKK
;
A
#
# COMPACT_ATOMS: atom_id res chain seq x y z
N MET A 1 -39.96 25.13 -15.77
CA MET A 1 -40.37 23.79 -15.29
C MET A 1 -41.57 24.00 -14.41
N ASN A 2 -42.79 23.82 -14.95
CA ASN A 2 -44.02 24.00 -14.18
C ASN A 2 -44.62 22.62 -13.96
N PHE A 3 -44.57 22.14 -12.72
CA PHE A 3 -45.30 20.93 -12.34
C PHE A 3 -46.71 21.36 -11.92
N LEU A 4 -47.72 20.90 -12.67
CA LEU A 4 -49.12 21.11 -12.30
C LEU A 4 -49.40 20.34 -11.01
N PRO A 5 -49.84 20.99 -9.92
CA PRO A 5 -49.86 20.41 -8.57
C PRO A 5 -51.09 19.53 -8.31
N ASN A 6 -51.76 19.00 -9.34
CA ASN A 6 -53.06 18.33 -9.20
C ASN A 6 -53.14 16.98 -9.93
N ALA A 7 -52.01 16.28 -10.06
CA ALA A 7 -51.98 14.91 -10.56
C ALA A 7 -51.70 13.95 -9.39
N SER A 8 -52.57 12.96 -9.19
CA SER A 8 -52.32 11.87 -8.24
C SER A 8 -51.04 11.12 -8.61
N THR A 9 -50.29 10.67 -7.61
CA THR A 9 -49.04 9.94 -7.78
C THR A 9 -49.18 8.71 -8.66
N SER A 10 -50.34 8.04 -8.64
CA SER A 10 -50.70 6.95 -9.55
C SER A 10 -50.65 7.37 -11.02
N SER A 11 -51.21 8.53 -11.37
CA SER A 11 -51.29 9.02 -12.74
C SER A 11 -49.92 9.41 -13.32
N ILE A 12 -49.01 9.87 -12.46
CA ILE A 12 -47.63 10.20 -12.83
C ILE A 12 -46.83 8.90 -13.01
N LEU A 13 -47.06 7.91 -12.15
CA LEU A 13 -46.45 6.57 -12.27
C LEU A 13 -46.95 5.85 -13.53
N ASP A 14 -48.25 5.86 -13.84
CA ASP A 14 -48.79 5.25 -15.06
C ASP A 14 -48.28 5.90 -16.35
N GLN A 15 -47.90 7.19 -16.30
CA GLN A 15 -47.29 7.88 -17.44
C GLN A 15 -45.78 7.57 -17.60
N TYR A 16 -45.10 7.19 -16.52
CA TYR A 16 -43.66 6.90 -16.51
C TYR A 16 -43.36 5.39 -16.59
N LEU A 17 -44.25 4.57 -16.06
CA LEU A 17 -44.29 3.13 -16.25
C LEU A 17 -44.75 2.88 -17.68
N ILE A 18 -43.82 2.44 -18.51
CA ILE A 18 -44.05 2.08 -19.91
C ILE A 18 -45.06 0.93 -19.95
N ASP A 19 -46.35 1.25 -20.04
CA ASP A 19 -47.43 0.29 -20.18
C ASP A 19 -47.65 -0.10 -21.66
N GLN A 20 -46.58 -0.12 -22.44
CA GLN A 20 -46.61 -0.53 -23.85
C GLN A 20 -45.31 -1.26 -24.18
N TRP A 21 -45.15 -2.47 -23.61
CA TRP A 21 -44.23 -3.47 -24.16
C TRP A 21 -44.80 -3.96 -25.49
N HIS A 22 -44.67 -3.15 -26.53
CA HIS A 22 -44.85 -3.62 -27.89
C HIS A 22 -43.73 -4.65 -28.12
N ASN A 23 -44.09 -5.94 -28.20
CA ASN A 23 -43.21 -7.11 -28.31
C ASN A 23 -42.45 -7.17 -29.66
N THR A 24 -41.81 -6.08 -30.05
CA THR A 24 -41.01 -5.94 -31.27
C THR A 24 -39.75 -5.12 -31.02
N LYS A 25 -39.32 -5.00 -29.75
CA LYS A 25 -38.03 -4.42 -29.40
C LYS A 25 -37.03 -5.56 -29.26
N ASN A 26 -36.17 -5.70 -30.25
CA ASN A 26 -35.08 -6.67 -30.23
C ASN A 26 -33.97 -6.10 -29.33
N TYR A 27 -33.89 -6.57 -28.09
CA TYR A 27 -32.90 -6.10 -27.10
C TYR A 27 -31.54 -6.79 -27.22
N SER A 28 -31.34 -7.62 -28.25
CA SER A 28 -30.12 -8.40 -28.46
C SER A 28 -28.87 -7.52 -28.53
N ASP A 29 -28.94 -6.35 -29.15
CA ASP A 29 -27.79 -5.44 -29.25
C ASP A 29 -27.39 -4.86 -27.88
N TYR A 30 -28.37 -4.61 -27.01
CA TYR A 30 -28.12 -4.10 -25.65
C TYR A 30 -27.49 -5.18 -24.76
N PHE A 31 -27.94 -6.43 -24.89
CA PHE A 31 -27.34 -7.57 -24.17
C PHE A 31 -25.95 -7.93 -24.69
N ASN A 32 -25.69 -7.84 -26.00
CA ASN A 32 -24.34 -8.03 -26.56
C ASN A 32 -23.35 -6.97 -26.08
N PHE A 33 -23.80 -5.72 -25.87
CA PHE A 33 -22.95 -4.67 -25.31
C PHE A 33 -22.58 -4.94 -23.85
N CYS A 34 -23.47 -5.59 -23.09
CA CYS A 34 -23.28 -5.81 -21.65
C CYS A 34 -22.63 -7.16 -21.30
N ALA A 35 -22.50 -8.08 -22.28
CA ALA A 35 -21.80 -9.35 -22.17
C ALA A 35 -20.72 -9.47 -23.25
N PRO A 36 -19.70 -8.58 -23.26
CA PRO A 36 -18.56 -8.76 -24.15
C PRO A 36 -17.88 -10.10 -23.81
N THR A 37 -17.54 -10.90 -24.83
CA THR A 37 -16.87 -12.20 -24.65
C THR A 37 -15.51 -12.05 -23.94
N GLU A 38 -14.92 -10.87 -24.01
CA GLU A 38 -13.65 -10.51 -23.38
C GLU A 38 -13.83 -9.21 -22.59
N CYS A 39 -13.62 -9.25 -21.27
CA CYS A 39 -13.63 -8.06 -20.43
C CYS A 39 -12.37 -7.22 -20.69
N THR A 40 -12.52 -6.06 -21.33
CA THR A 40 -11.41 -5.10 -21.44
C THR A 40 -11.43 -4.19 -20.22
N TYR A 41 -10.56 -4.47 -19.25
CA TYR A 41 -10.30 -3.53 -18.16
C TYR A 41 -9.49 -2.36 -18.70
N THR A 42 -10.13 -1.20 -18.86
CA THR A 42 -9.41 0.06 -19.00
C THR A 42 -8.66 0.32 -17.70
N VAL A 43 -7.37 -0.01 -17.68
CA VAL A 43 -6.45 0.47 -16.65
C VAL A 43 -6.32 1.96 -16.88
N GLU A 44 -7.14 2.75 -16.18
CA GLU A 44 -7.01 4.20 -16.11
C GLU A 44 -5.55 4.51 -15.74
N GLN A 45 -4.75 4.89 -16.74
CA GLN A 45 -3.36 5.30 -16.55
C GLN A 45 -3.36 6.69 -15.92
N TYR A 46 -3.86 6.79 -14.69
CA TYR A 46 -3.80 8.04 -13.94
C TYR A 46 -2.31 8.35 -13.72
N ASN A 47 -1.81 9.29 -14.52
CA ASN A 47 -0.47 9.89 -14.47
C ASN A 47 0.66 8.98 -13.97
N SER A 48 0.96 7.89 -14.70
CA SER A 48 2.16 7.08 -14.46
C SER A 48 3.44 7.95 -14.39
N PHE A 49 3.46 9.08 -15.10
CA PHE A 49 4.53 10.08 -15.03
C PHE A 49 4.70 10.73 -13.64
N ILE A 50 3.60 11.16 -13.02
CA ILE A 50 3.65 11.79 -11.68
C ILE A 50 4.07 10.77 -10.63
N TYR A 51 3.63 9.52 -10.78
CA TYR A 51 4.05 8.43 -9.90
C TYR A 51 5.57 8.21 -9.95
N ILE A 52 6.15 8.10 -11.16
CA ILE A 52 7.59 7.93 -11.34
C ILE A 52 8.35 9.13 -10.75
N LEU A 53 7.88 10.35 -11.00
CA LEU A 53 8.52 11.55 -10.49
C LEU A 53 8.51 11.60 -8.95
N THR A 54 7.38 11.26 -8.34
CA THR A 54 7.24 11.21 -6.87
C THR A 54 8.15 10.14 -6.28
N LEU A 55 8.25 8.98 -6.93
CA LEU A 55 9.15 7.90 -6.53
C LEU A 55 10.61 8.35 -6.58
N LEU A 56 11.02 9.05 -7.64
CA LEU A 56 12.38 9.58 -7.75
C LEU A 56 12.65 10.61 -6.66
N ILE A 57 11.82 11.64 -6.51
CA ILE A 57 12.02 12.68 -5.50
C ILE A 57 12.05 12.08 -4.08
N GLY A 58 11.11 11.18 -3.78
CA GLY A 58 11.02 10.49 -2.49
C GLY A 58 12.20 9.57 -2.22
N SER A 59 12.67 8.81 -3.21
CA SER A 59 13.81 7.89 -3.06
C SER A 59 15.14 8.63 -2.94
N TYR A 60 15.39 9.66 -3.78
CA TYR A 60 16.60 10.46 -3.67
C TYR A 60 16.66 11.21 -2.33
N GLY A 61 15.56 11.83 -1.90
CA GLY A 61 15.50 12.51 -0.61
C GLY A 61 15.63 11.52 0.57
N GLY A 62 14.86 10.44 0.55
CA GLY A 62 14.81 9.45 1.62
C GLY A 62 16.10 8.66 1.77
N LEU A 63 16.77 8.31 0.68
CA LEU A 63 18.04 7.56 0.73
C LEU A 63 19.17 8.40 1.33
N ILE A 64 19.27 9.67 0.95
CA ILE A 64 20.31 10.57 1.47
C ILE A 64 20.08 10.86 2.95
N VAL A 65 18.84 11.20 3.33
CA VAL A 65 18.49 11.46 4.74
C VAL A 65 18.63 10.19 5.57
N GLY A 66 18.11 9.06 5.07
CA GLY A 66 18.23 7.75 5.71
C GLY A 66 19.68 7.36 5.95
N LEU A 67 20.55 7.47 4.94
CA LEU A 67 21.96 7.15 5.08
C LEU A 67 22.68 8.07 6.07
N ARG A 68 22.39 9.38 6.04
CA ARG A 68 22.96 10.36 7.00
C ARG A 68 22.52 10.08 8.44
N THR A 69 21.31 9.59 8.65
CA THR A 69 20.80 9.21 9.97
C THR A 69 21.34 7.85 10.43
N ILE A 70 21.46 6.90 9.52
CA ILE A 70 21.95 5.54 9.80
C ILE A 70 23.46 5.55 10.09
N ALA A 71 24.25 6.38 9.41
CA ALA A 71 25.70 6.45 9.59
C ALA A 71 26.16 6.68 11.05
N PRO A 72 25.70 7.72 11.79
CA PRO A 72 26.11 7.92 13.17
C PRO A 72 25.59 6.82 14.11
N LEU A 73 24.39 6.26 13.84
CA LEU A 73 23.85 5.15 14.61
C LEU A 73 24.73 3.90 14.49
N ILE A 74 25.19 3.55 13.28
CA ILE A 74 26.10 2.42 13.07
C ILE A 74 27.41 2.65 13.83
N VAL A 75 27.99 3.84 13.76
CA VAL A 75 29.25 4.14 14.45
C VAL A 75 29.08 4.00 15.97
N GLN A 76 28.03 4.60 16.55
CA GLN A 76 27.76 4.48 17.99
C GLN A 76 27.51 3.03 18.42
N CYS A 77 26.67 2.29 17.68
CA CYS A 77 26.41 0.89 17.96
C CYS A 77 27.69 0.05 17.86
N SER A 78 28.50 0.27 16.83
CA SER A 78 29.77 -0.44 16.65
C SER A 78 30.71 -0.18 17.82
N GLN A 79 30.87 1.08 18.26
CA GLN A 79 31.72 1.42 19.40
C GLN A 79 31.24 0.78 20.71
N ILE A 80 29.93 0.77 20.95
CA ILE A 80 29.34 0.10 22.11
C ILE A 80 29.63 -1.41 22.03
N ILE A 81 29.35 -2.04 20.89
CA ILE A 81 29.58 -3.47 20.68
C ILE A 81 31.05 -3.84 20.87
N TYR A 82 32.00 -3.10 20.27
CA TYR A 82 33.43 -3.34 20.45
C TYR A 82 33.84 -3.25 21.93
N ARG A 83 33.32 -2.27 22.69
CA ARG A 83 33.57 -2.17 24.14
C ARG A 83 33.00 -3.35 24.92
N TRP A 84 31.79 -3.78 24.61
CA TRP A 84 31.16 -4.95 25.22
C TRP A 84 31.93 -6.25 24.91
N LEU A 85 32.43 -6.40 23.67
CA LEU A 85 33.22 -7.57 23.25
C LEU A 85 34.58 -7.64 23.95
N LEU A 86 35.28 -6.51 24.06
CA LEU A 86 36.56 -6.45 24.78
C LEU A 86 36.38 -6.74 26.28
N GLN A 87 35.30 -6.26 26.90
CA GLN A 87 35.00 -6.56 28.30
C GLN A 87 34.68 -8.04 28.55
N LYS A 88 33.97 -8.71 27.62
CA LYS A 88 33.74 -10.16 27.73
C LYS A 88 35.04 -10.95 27.77
N THR A 89 35.98 -10.61 26.88
CA THR A 89 37.30 -11.27 26.81
C THR A 89 38.06 -11.22 28.15
N GLN A 90 38.00 -10.10 28.88
CA GLN A 90 38.65 -9.96 30.20
C GLN A 90 38.00 -10.84 31.29
N THR A 91 36.67 -10.99 31.24
CA THR A 91 35.91 -11.79 32.21
C THR A 91 36.19 -13.28 32.07
N ASP A 92 36.38 -13.76 30.84
CA ASP A 92 36.73 -15.15 30.54
C ASP A 92 38.18 -15.47 30.96
N VAL A 93 39.11 -14.53 30.84
CA VAL A 93 40.50 -14.68 31.32
C VAL A 93 40.57 -14.73 32.85
N HIS A 94 39.80 -13.89 33.56
CA HIS A 94 39.78 -13.88 35.02
C HIS A 94 39.21 -15.19 35.61
N SER A 95 38.18 -15.76 34.99
CA SER A 95 37.61 -17.06 35.41
C SER A 95 38.55 -18.23 35.11
N ALA A 96 39.27 -18.22 33.97
CA ALA A 96 40.29 -19.23 33.64
C ALA A 96 41.50 -19.20 34.59
N GLN A 97 41.97 -18.02 35.00
CA GLN A 97 43.08 -17.87 35.97
C GLN A 97 42.69 -18.37 37.36
N LYS A 98 41.45 -18.16 37.80
CA LYS A 98 40.94 -18.67 39.08
C LYS A 98 40.92 -20.20 39.12
N GLN A 99 40.59 -20.86 38.00
CA GLN A 99 40.65 -22.32 37.89
C GLN A 99 42.10 -22.84 37.96
N GLN A 100 43.05 -22.15 37.32
CA GLN A 100 44.47 -22.54 37.32
C GLN A 100 45.16 -22.36 38.69
N GLY A 101 44.70 -21.42 39.51
CA GLY A 101 45.18 -21.26 40.89
C GLY A 101 44.73 -22.38 41.84
N ILE A 102 43.66 -23.10 41.52
CA ILE A 102 43.14 -24.22 42.34
C ILE A 102 43.83 -25.54 41.95
N ILE A 103 44.22 -25.72 40.69
CA ILE A 103 44.89 -26.95 40.21
C ILE A 103 46.39 -26.97 40.60
N LYS A 104 46.98 -25.80 40.91
CA LYS A 104 48.39 -25.67 41.33
C LYS A 104 48.60 -25.69 42.85
N LYS A 105 47.58 -26.02 43.65
CA LYS A 105 47.64 -26.11 45.11
C LYS A 105 47.35 -27.54 45.56
#